data_AF-A0AAV5XAS8-F1
#
_entry.id   AF-A0AAV5XAS8-F1
#
_cell.length_a   1.000
_cell.length_b   1.000
_cell.length_c   1.000
_cell.angle_alpha   90.00
_cell.angle_beta   90.00
_cell.angle_gamma   90.00
#
_symmetry.space_group_name_H-M   'P 1'
#
loop_
_entity.id
_entity.type
_entity.pdbx_description
1 polymer ?
#
loop_
_entity_poly.entity_id
_entity_poly.type
_entity_poly.pdbx_seq_one_letter_code
_entity_poly.pdbx_strand_id
1 'polypeptide(L)'
;MRTTLKAALLTAMFLFGGAAVAGATDYCVQNEYYDVLVGKAFTLPGKGACVAFKGIFQDTDVAAFGNACGTSDGLQVRFSLSFVSEDQTGSYTFALDRSHLTGRGQMCATYTGVGGYCYPVAVVKIPCSPTTVPIQ
;
A
#
# COMPACT_ATOMS: atom_id res chain seq x y z
N MET A 1 41.57 35.17 43.16
CA MET A 1 41.45 35.75 41.80
C MET A 1 41.32 34.59 40.81
N ARG A 2 40.18 34.53 40.10
CA ARG A 2 39.88 33.71 38.90
C ARG A 2 40.11 32.20 38.94
N THR A 3 39.04 31.43 39.12
CA THR A 3 38.89 30.09 38.53
C THR A 3 37.43 29.66 38.64
N THR A 4 36.61 29.93 37.62
CA THR A 4 35.31 29.26 37.40
C THR A 4 34.74 29.71 36.06
N LEU A 5 35.15 29.05 34.98
CA LEU A 5 34.56 29.26 33.66
C LEU A 5 34.70 27.99 32.81
N LYS A 6 34.04 26.90 33.23
CA LYS A 6 33.91 25.66 32.44
C LYS A 6 32.62 24.91 32.82
N ALA A 7 31.46 25.47 32.48
CA ALA A 7 30.19 24.74 32.61
C ALA A 7 29.11 25.36 31.71
N ALA A 8 29.29 25.32 30.38
CA ALA A 8 28.26 25.83 29.46
C ALA A 8 28.24 25.17 28.07
N LEU A 9 28.76 23.95 27.89
CA LEU A 9 28.98 23.38 26.55
C LEU A 9 28.74 21.86 26.47
N LEU A 10 27.67 21.34 27.09
CA LEU A 10 27.33 19.91 26.99
C LEU A 10 25.85 19.60 26.69
N THR A 11 24.99 20.60 26.47
CA THR A 11 23.53 20.39 26.29
C THR A 11 23.04 20.44 24.83
N ALA A 12 23.92 20.56 23.83
CA ALA A 12 23.52 20.75 22.43
C ALA A 12 23.51 19.47 21.56
N MET A 13 23.78 18.28 22.11
CA MET A 13 23.89 17.03 21.31
C MET A 13 22.63 16.16 21.23
N PHE A 14 21.53 16.50 21.92
CA PHE A 14 20.30 15.68 21.89
C PHE A 14 19.24 16.14 20.87
N LEU A 15 19.49 17.18 20.06
CA LEU A 15 18.54 17.66 19.05
C LEU A 15 18.67 17.00 17.67
N PHE A 16 19.52 16.00 17.52
CA PHE A 16 19.47 15.06 16.39
C PHE A 16 18.76 13.78 16.82
N GLY A 17 17.58 13.93 17.44
CA GLY A 17 16.63 12.85 17.58
C GLY A 17 16.34 12.33 16.18
N GLY A 18 16.87 11.14 15.88
CA GLY A 18 16.75 10.51 14.58
C GLY A 18 15.30 10.58 14.11
N ALA A 19 15.09 11.18 12.95
CA ALA A 19 13.92 10.85 12.17
C ALA A 19 14.02 9.35 11.93
N ALA A 20 13.36 8.56 12.77
CA ALA A 20 13.11 7.17 12.47
C ALA A 20 12.42 7.22 11.12
N VAL A 21 13.17 6.88 10.06
CA VAL A 21 12.59 6.61 8.76
C VAL A 21 11.76 5.37 9.04
N ALA A 22 10.51 5.59 9.45
CA ALA A 22 9.50 4.55 9.41
C ALA A 22 9.36 4.28 7.91
N GLY A 23 10.24 3.42 7.40
CA GLY A 23 10.12 2.89 6.06
C GLY A 23 8.73 2.30 6.03
N ALA A 24 7.83 2.93 5.26
CA ALA A 24 6.49 2.41 5.11
C ALA A 24 6.66 0.96 4.67
N THR A 25 6.17 0.05 5.50
CA THR A 25 6.21 -1.38 5.19
C THR A 25 5.30 -1.63 4.00
N ASP A 26 5.59 -2.67 3.24
CA ASP A 26 4.71 -3.06 2.15
C ASP A 26 3.31 -3.41 2.70
N TYR A 27 2.28 -3.19 1.87
CA TYR A 27 0.89 -3.43 2.22
C TYR A 27 0.32 -4.53 1.33
N CYS A 28 -0.01 -5.68 1.91
CA CYS A 28 -0.45 -6.84 1.15
C CYS A 28 -1.93 -7.14 1.37
N VAL A 29 -2.64 -7.38 0.28
CA VAL A 29 -4.02 -7.87 0.28
C VAL A 29 -4.11 -9.11 -0.59
N GLN A 30 -4.91 -10.08 -0.15
CA GLN A 30 -5.17 -11.31 -0.88
C GLN A 30 -6.65 -11.37 -1.24
N ASN A 31 -6.96 -11.80 -2.47
CA ASN A 31 -8.34 -12.08 -2.88
C ASN A 31 -8.73 -13.56 -2.60
N GLU A 32 -10.00 -13.89 -2.78
CA GLU A 32 -10.51 -15.26 -2.62
C GLU A 32 -9.94 -16.29 -3.62
N TYR A 33 -9.25 -15.83 -4.66
CA TYR A 33 -8.55 -16.66 -5.66
C TYR A 33 -7.06 -16.83 -5.35
N TYR A 34 -6.62 -16.39 -4.17
CA TYR A 34 -5.24 -16.42 -3.67
C TYR A 34 -4.26 -15.46 -4.38
N ASP A 35 -4.73 -14.57 -5.25
CA ASP A 35 -3.89 -13.52 -5.81
C ASP A 35 -3.51 -12.51 -4.72
N VAL A 36 -2.21 -12.27 -4.55
CA VAL A 36 -1.70 -11.32 -3.56
C VAL A 36 -1.27 -10.04 -4.26
N LEU A 37 -1.90 -8.93 -3.94
CA LEU A 37 -1.49 -7.60 -4.39
C LEU A 37 -0.60 -6.94 -3.32
N VAL A 38 0.61 -6.58 -3.71
CA VAL A 38 1.63 -5.97 -2.84
C VAL A 38 1.76 -4.48 -3.18
N GLY A 39 1.26 -3.60 -2.32
CA GLY A 39 1.48 -2.15 -2.38
C GLY A 39 2.82 -1.77 -1.75
N LYS A 40 3.74 -1.23 -2.55
CA LYS A 40 5.10 -0.90 -2.08
C LYS A 40 5.11 0.39 -1.27
N ALA A 41 5.73 0.35 -0.09
CA ALA A 41 5.83 1.51 0.80
C ALA A 41 4.50 2.25 1.02
N PHE A 42 3.41 1.50 1.13
CA PHE A 42 2.05 2.03 1.10
C PHE A 42 1.43 2.06 2.50
N THR A 43 0.68 3.12 2.79
CA THR A 43 -0.08 3.26 4.04
C THR A 43 -1.51 3.69 3.70
N LEU A 44 -2.49 3.14 4.42
CA LEU A 44 -3.89 3.51 4.20
C LEU A 44 -4.10 5.02 4.43
N PRO A 45 -4.86 5.70 3.56
CA PRO A 45 -5.16 7.12 3.75
C PRO A 45 -5.99 7.33 5.02
N GLY A 46 -6.00 8.57 5.53
CA GLY A 46 -6.97 9.00 6.53
C GLY A 46 -8.39 9.16 5.98
N LYS A 47 -9.33 9.53 6.85
CA LYS A 47 -10.72 9.87 6.50
C LYS A 47 -10.75 10.99 5.44
N GLY A 48 -11.48 10.76 4.34
CA GLY A 48 -11.62 11.72 3.25
C GLY A 48 -10.35 12.00 2.42
N ALA A 49 -9.21 11.40 2.78
CA ALA A 49 -7.96 11.57 2.05
C ALA A 49 -7.83 10.49 0.98
N CYS A 50 -7.11 10.83 -0.10
CA CYS A 50 -6.69 9.88 -1.12
C CYS A 50 -5.16 9.84 -1.18
N VAL A 51 -4.61 8.66 -1.36
CA VAL A 51 -3.19 8.43 -1.58
C VAL A 51 -3.01 7.58 -2.82
N ALA A 52 -1.93 7.84 -3.56
CA ALA A 52 -1.57 7.02 -4.71
C ALA A 52 -1.20 5.61 -4.23
N PHE A 53 -1.66 4.61 -4.97
CA PHE A 53 -1.28 3.21 -4.80
C PHE A 53 -0.37 2.81 -5.96
N LYS A 54 0.74 2.15 -5.64
CA LYS A 54 1.65 1.52 -6.59
C LYS A 54 2.03 0.15 -6.05
N GLY A 55 1.85 -0.88 -6.86
CA GLY A 55 2.08 -2.25 -6.43
C GLY A 55 2.21 -3.23 -7.59
N ILE A 56 2.34 -4.49 -7.22
CA ILE A 56 2.49 -5.62 -8.14
C ILE A 56 1.71 -6.81 -7.58
N PHE A 57 1.13 -7.63 -8.46
CA PHE A 57 0.62 -8.93 -8.03
C PHE A 57 1.81 -9.87 -7.81
N GLN A 58 1.90 -10.45 -6.61
CA GLN A 58 2.98 -11.34 -6.22
C GLN A 58 3.08 -12.52 -7.18
N ASP A 59 4.31 -12.97 -7.43
CA ASP A 59 4.63 -14.08 -8.33
C ASP A 59 4.19 -13.86 -9.80
N THR A 60 3.93 -12.60 -10.17
CA THR A 60 3.62 -12.17 -11.55
C THR A 60 4.39 -10.89 -11.90
N ASP A 61 4.34 -10.49 -13.17
CA ASP A 61 4.83 -9.20 -13.67
C ASP A 61 3.71 -8.14 -13.79
N VAL A 62 2.52 -8.43 -13.26
CA VAL A 62 1.34 -7.57 -13.41
C VAL A 62 1.44 -6.39 -12.44
N ALA A 63 1.74 -5.21 -13.00
CA ALA A 63 1.80 -3.97 -12.24
C ALA A 63 0.40 -3.42 -11.99
N ALA A 64 0.16 -2.88 -10.78
CA ALA A 64 -1.10 -2.25 -10.41
C ALA A 64 -0.87 -0.84 -9.85
N PHE A 65 -1.67 0.13 -10.29
CA PHE A 65 -1.53 1.52 -9.91
C PHE A 65 -2.90 2.21 -9.86
N GLY A 66 -3.02 3.25 -9.04
CA GLY A 66 -4.27 4.00 -8.92
C GLY A 66 -4.33 4.75 -7.61
N ASN A 67 -5.52 4.80 -7.00
CA ASN A 67 -5.73 5.51 -5.74
C ASN A 67 -6.43 4.63 -4.71
N ALA A 68 -6.07 4.84 -3.45
CA ALA A 68 -6.84 4.42 -2.30
C ALA A 68 -7.38 5.67 -1.61
N CYS A 69 -8.68 5.70 -1.33
CA CYS A 69 -9.36 6.84 -0.70
C CYS A 69 -10.11 6.39 0.56
N GLY A 70 -9.89 7.07 1.68
CA GLY A 70 -10.69 6.88 2.88
C GLY A 70 -12.07 7.50 2.71
N THR A 71 -13.12 6.78 3.09
CA THR A 71 -14.49 7.32 3.06
C THR A 71 -14.67 8.51 4.01
N SER A 72 -15.68 9.33 3.76
CA SER A 72 -15.99 10.54 4.55
C SER A 72 -16.53 10.25 5.94
N ASP A 73 -16.94 9.02 6.24
CA ASP A 73 -17.27 8.53 7.60
C ASP A 73 -16.04 7.95 8.31
N GLY A 74 -14.97 7.65 7.56
CA GLY A 74 -13.76 7.02 8.07
C GLY A 74 -13.87 5.51 8.26
N LEU A 75 -14.96 4.86 7.85
CA LEU A 75 -15.19 3.43 8.11
C LEU A 75 -14.50 2.53 7.09
N GLN A 76 -14.29 3.01 5.86
CA GLN A 76 -13.73 2.21 4.77
C GLN A 76 -12.57 2.91 4.08
N VAL A 77 -11.80 2.11 3.34
CA VAL A 77 -10.86 2.57 2.31
C VAL A 77 -11.26 1.94 0.99
N ARG A 78 -11.50 2.77 -0.02
CA ARG A 78 -11.87 2.35 -1.38
C ARG A 78 -10.67 2.44 -2.29
N PHE A 79 -10.35 1.33 -2.93
CA PHE A 79 -9.29 1.19 -3.92
C PHE A 79 -9.90 1.24 -5.30
N SER A 80 -9.31 2.05 -6.18
CA SER A 80 -9.63 2.12 -7.60
C SER A 80 -8.32 2.02 -8.36
N LEU A 81 -7.99 0.81 -8.79
CA LEU A 81 -6.71 0.48 -9.41
C LEU A 81 -6.92 0.07 -10.86
N SER A 82 -5.95 0.41 -11.70
CA SER A 82 -5.72 -0.21 -13.00
C SER A 82 -4.55 -1.17 -12.88
N PHE A 83 -4.55 -2.22 -13.70
CA PHE A 83 -3.41 -3.11 -13.81
C PHE A 83 -3.06 -3.40 -15.28
N VAL A 84 -1.80 -3.74 -15.50
CA VAL A 84 -1.24 -4.01 -16.82
C VAL A 84 -0.11 -5.04 -16.73
N SER A 85 -0.08 -5.94 -17.70
CA SER A 85 1.06 -6.82 -18.05
C SER A 85 1.23 -6.82 -19.57
N GLU A 86 2.06 -7.72 -20.08
CA GLU A 86 2.28 -7.90 -21.52
C GLU A 86 1.00 -8.27 -22.29
N ASP A 87 0.12 -9.07 -21.69
CA ASP A 87 -1.01 -9.73 -22.35
C ASP A 87 -2.40 -9.29 -21.85
N GLN A 88 -2.46 -8.69 -20.66
CA GLN A 88 -3.71 -8.25 -20.04
C GLN A 88 -3.64 -6.80 -19.53
N THR A 89 -4.77 -6.12 -19.62
CA THR A 89 -5.02 -4.87 -18.92
C THR A 89 -6.39 -4.91 -18.25
N GLY A 90 -6.54 -4.19 -17.14
CA GLY A 90 -7.80 -4.24 -16.42
C GLY A 90 -7.91 -3.23 -15.30
N SER A 91 -8.96 -3.41 -14.52
CA SER A 91 -9.24 -2.63 -13.33
C SER A 91 -9.53 -3.55 -12.15
N TYR A 92 -9.09 -3.11 -10.98
CA TYR A 92 -9.34 -3.78 -9.71
C TYR A 92 -9.86 -2.75 -8.72
N THR A 93 -11.15 -2.84 -8.41
CA THR A 93 -11.84 -1.93 -7.50
C THR A 93 -12.34 -2.72 -6.30
N PHE A 94 -12.04 -2.28 -5.09
CA PHE A 94 -12.52 -2.94 -3.87
C PHE A 94 -12.57 -1.96 -2.70
N ALA A 95 -13.34 -2.29 -1.68
CA ALA A 95 -13.37 -1.53 -0.44
C ALA A 95 -12.99 -2.43 0.73
N LEU A 96 -12.14 -1.93 1.63
CA LEU A 96 -11.82 -2.60 2.89
C LEU A 96 -12.45 -1.85 4.06
N ASP A 97 -13.10 -2.59 4.96
CA ASP A 97 -13.46 -2.09 6.27
C ASP A 97 -12.21 -1.82 7.10
N ARG A 98 -12.12 -0.68 7.79
CA ARG A 98 -10.91 -0.35 8.57
C ARG A 98 -10.72 -1.21 9.81
N SER A 99 -11.80 -1.69 10.41
CA SER A 99 -11.72 -2.44 11.67
C SER A 99 -11.28 -3.89 11.44
N HIS A 100 -11.71 -4.51 10.34
CA HIS A 100 -11.39 -5.91 10.01
C HIS A 100 -10.36 -6.04 8.89
N LEU A 101 -10.12 -4.98 8.11
CA LEU A 101 -9.28 -4.98 6.91
C LEU A 101 -9.69 -6.07 5.91
N THR A 102 -10.99 -6.33 5.84
CA THR A 102 -11.64 -7.23 4.88
C THR A 102 -12.67 -6.45 4.08
N GLY A 103 -12.97 -6.92 2.88
CA GLY A 103 -14.12 -6.44 2.15
C GLY A 103 -14.30 -7.10 0.80
N ARG A 104 -14.88 -6.36 -0.13
CA ARG A 104 -15.32 -6.88 -1.43
C ARG A 104 -15.10 -5.88 -2.54
N GLY A 105 -15.07 -6.39 -3.76
CA GLY A 105 -14.85 -5.60 -4.95
C GLY A 105 -15.18 -6.36 -6.22
N GLN A 106 -14.61 -5.87 -7.31
CA GLN A 106 -14.69 -6.44 -8.63
C GLN A 106 -13.34 -6.28 -9.32
N MET A 107 -12.92 -7.35 -10.00
CA MET A 107 -11.82 -7.30 -10.95
C MET A 107 -12.39 -7.43 -12.36
N CYS A 108 -11.92 -6.59 -13.26
CA CYS A 108 -12.22 -6.67 -14.68
C CYS A 108 -10.91 -6.78 -15.45
N ALA A 109 -10.77 -7.79 -16.29
CA ALA A 109 -9.60 -8.00 -17.13
C ALA A 109 -10.01 -8.03 -18.60
N THR A 110 -9.17 -7.51 -19.48
CA THR A 110 -9.26 -7.67 -20.92
C THR A 110 -7.98 -8.34 -21.41
N TYR A 111 -8.15 -9.45 -22.12
CA TYR A 111 -7.05 -10.22 -22.70
C TYR A 111 -6.95 -9.92 -24.19
N THR A 112 -5.73 -9.73 -24.66
CA THR A 112 -5.47 -9.46 -26.08
C THR A 112 -6.02 -10.59 -26.94
N GLY A 113 -6.97 -10.27 -27.83
CA GLY A 113 -7.57 -11.22 -28.78
C GLY A 113 -8.72 -12.09 -28.23
N VAL A 114 -9.06 -12.02 -26.94
CA VAL A 114 -10.11 -12.87 -26.32
C VAL A 114 -11.31 -12.06 -25.83
N GLY A 115 -11.14 -10.77 -25.53
CA GLY A 115 -12.18 -9.90 -24.98
C GLY A 115 -12.02 -9.66 -23.48
N GLY A 116 -13.04 -9.07 -22.84
CA GLY A 116 -13.00 -8.70 -21.43
C GLY A 116 -14.10 -9.33 -20.59
N TYR A 117 -13.79 -9.61 -19.33
CA TYR A 117 -14.76 -10.09 -18.34
C TYR A 117 -14.52 -9.46 -16.98
N CYS A 118 -15.58 -9.40 -16.17
CA CYS A 118 -15.55 -8.90 -14.81
C CYS A 118 -16.09 -9.97 -13.86
N TYR A 119 -15.51 -10.07 -12.68
CA TYR A 119 -15.96 -10.99 -11.63
C TYR A 119 -15.83 -10.34 -10.25
N PRO A 120 -16.75 -10.65 -9.32
CA PRO A 120 -16.65 -10.17 -7.95
C PRO A 120 -15.48 -10.85 -7.23
N VAL A 121 -14.93 -10.16 -6.24
CA VAL A 121 -13.85 -10.68 -5.40
C VAL A 121 -14.07 -10.29 -3.94
N ALA A 122 -13.85 -11.21 -3.00
CA ALA A 122 -13.57 -10.86 -1.60
C ALA A 122 -12.08 -10.60 -1.40
N VAL A 123 -11.74 -9.66 -0.52
CA VAL A 123 -10.36 -9.19 -0.29
C VAL A 123 -10.08 -9.11 1.20
N VAL A 124 -8.90 -9.55 1.63
CA VAL A 124 -8.43 -9.46 3.02
C VAL A 124 -6.99 -8.96 3.08
N LYS A 125 -6.69 -8.09 4.03
CA LYS A 125 -5.31 -7.69 4.34
C LYS A 125 -4.58 -8.84 5.01
N ILE A 126 -3.43 -9.20 4.45
CA ILE A 126 -2.56 -10.26 4.98
C ILE A 126 -1.20 -9.67 5.38
N PRO A 127 -0.40 -10.36 6.21
CA PRO A 127 1.02 -10.06 6.36
C PRO A 127 1.72 -10.16 5.00
N CYS A 128 2.62 -9.23 4.70
CA CYS A 128 3.49 -9.37 3.54
C CYS A 128 4.56 -10.42 3.83
N SER A 129 4.68 -11.41 2.95
CA SER A 129 5.88 -12.24 2.92
C SER A 129 7.06 -11.38 2.49
N PRO A 130 8.24 -11.51 3.12
CA PRO A 130 9.44 -10.84 2.62
C PRO A 130 9.70 -11.33 1.19
N THR A 131 9.53 -10.46 0.20
CA THR A 131 9.95 -10.74 -1.17
C THR A 131 11.44 -11.01 -1.16
N THR A 132 11.84 -12.23 -1.51
CA THR A 132 13.25 -12.60 -1.70
C THR A 132 13.84 -12.01 -2.99
N VAL A 133 13.00 -11.43 -3.84
CA VAL A 133 13.40 -10.80 -5.10
C VAL A 133 13.66 -9.31 -4.86
N PRO A 134 14.92 -8.83 -4.98
CA PRO A 134 15.22 -7.41 -4.98
C PRO A 134 14.53 -6.78 -6.18
N ILE A 135 13.70 -5.76 -5.94
CA ILE A 135 13.25 -4.86 -7.01
C ILE A 135 14.45 -3.95 -7.29
N GLN A 136 15.13 -4.16 -8.43
CA GLN A 136 16.23 -3.31 -8.88
C GLN A 136 15.70 -1.99 -9.45
#